data_AF-A0A9P7C216-F1
#
_entry.id   AF-A0A9P7C216-F1
#
_cell.length_a   1.000
_cell.length_b   1.000
_cell.length_c   1.000
_cell.angle_alpha   90.00
_cell.angle_beta   90.00
_cell.angle_gamma   90.00
#
_symmetry.space_group_name_H-M   'P 1'
#
loop_
_entity.id
_entity.type
_entity.pdbx_description
1 polymer ?
#
loop_
_entity_poly.entity_id
_entity_poly.type
_entity_poly.pdbx_seq_one_letter_code
_entity_poly.pdbx_strand_id
1 'polypeptide(L)'
;MKDIIADLYDLIKESYDGKSIKVYRGDWKRRIKLVIKSMGYRLENFDDDVFVPLDTTKKPESFSTKSTGSNYKLSDCEKKHIVDNFNKVPTTEKWILSTGKAVDDVMKNLAQESVYEHPVHSMILDPDDPVWKNHFTNDELNEIRSFHLTPLPNIPNDIEQYLAIYEEDWKSAKELYKFADDQKHDPVDEFHLKWIRESFMRAAELFFYDDTLTLNDYSESDLLHEVWSFVCIG
;
A
#
# COMPACT_ATOMS: atom_id res chain seq x y z
N MET A 1 -19.97 -3.30 -29.31
CA MET A 1 -18.72 -3.82 -28.71
C MET A 1 -18.98 -4.49 -27.36
N LYS A 2 -19.83 -3.91 -26.49
CA LYS A 2 -20.29 -4.53 -25.23
C LYS A 2 -20.99 -5.89 -25.45
N ASP A 3 -21.79 -6.02 -26.51
CA ASP A 3 -22.52 -7.29 -26.80
C ASP A 3 -21.58 -8.46 -27.15
N ILE A 4 -20.48 -8.20 -27.88
CA ILE A 4 -19.51 -9.25 -28.25
C ILE A 4 -18.75 -9.77 -27.01
N ILE A 5 -18.50 -8.88 -26.04
CA ILE A 5 -17.81 -9.25 -24.80
C ILE A 5 -18.74 -10.11 -23.93
N ALA A 6 -20.03 -9.79 -23.88
CA ALA A 6 -21.03 -10.60 -23.18
C ALA A 6 -21.20 -11.99 -23.82
N ASP A 7 -21.28 -12.08 -25.15
CA ASP A 7 -21.39 -13.36 -25.86
C ASP A 7 -20.13 -14.24 -25.66
N LEU A 8 -18.94 -13.62 -25.65
CA LEU A 8 -17.68 -14.32 -25.40
C LEU A 8 -17.62 -14.82 -23.95
N TYR A 9 -18.11 -14.02 -23.01
CA TYR A 9 -18.18 -14.35 -21.59
C TYR A 9 -19.07 -15.59 -21.34
N ASP A 10 -20.27 -15.62 -21.90
CA ASP A 10 -21.19 -16.76 -21.75
C ASP A 10 -20.61 -18.03 -22.40
N LEU A 11 -19.99 -17.89 -23.57
CA LEU A 11 -19.33 -19.01 -24.26
C LEU A 11 -18.18 -19.61 -23.44
N ILE A 12 -17.33 -18.78 -22.82
CA ILE A 12 -16.20 -19.25 -21.99
C ILE A 12 -16.70 -19.98 -20.75
N LYS A 13 -17.81 -19.55 -20.17
CA LYS A 13 -18.43 -20.17 -19.00
C LYS A 13 -19.06 -21.52 -19.34
N GLU A 14 -19.80 -21.61 -20.44
CA GLU A 14 -20.46 -22.85 -20.88
C GLU A 14 -19.48 -23.94 -21.33
N SER A 15 -18.32 -23.54 -21.85
CA SER A 15 -17.30 -24.45 -22.38
C SER A 15 -16.28 -24.96 -21.35
N TYR A 16 -16.50 -24.66 -20.06
CA TYR A 16 -15.57 -25.04 -19.00
C TYR A 16 -15.51 -26.55 -18.79
N ASP A 17 -14.31 -27.12 -18.97
CA ASP A 17 -14.08 -28.57 -18.99
C ASP A 17 -13.61 -29.13 -17.62
N GLY A 18 -13.69 -28.32 -16.56
CA GLY A 18 -13.33 -28.72 -15.19
C GLY A 18 -11.82 -28.79 -14.93
N LYS A 19 -10.97 -28.43 -15.90
CA LYS A 19 -9.52 -28.27 -15.67
C LYS A 19 -9.25 -27.10 -14.73
N SER A 20 -8.06 -27.08 -14.10
CA SER A 20 -7.68 -25.95 -13.25
C SER A 20 -7.83 -24.61 -13.98
N ILE A 21 -8.47 -23.63 -13.34
CA ILE A 21 -8.84 -22.33 -13.92
C ILE A 21 -7.65 -21.65 -14.60
N LYS A 22 -6.45 -21.71 -14.00
CA LYS A 22 -5.22 -21.15 -14.57
C LYS A 22 -4.86 -21.76 -15.94
N VAL A 23 -4.98 -23.07 -16.07
CA VAL A 23 -4.69 -23.79 -17.33
C VAL A 23 -5.77 -23.48 -18.37
N TYR A 24 -7.03 -23.51 -17.97
CA TYR A 24 -8.17 -23.21 -18.83
C TYR A 24 -8.09 -21.78 -19.41
N ARG A 25 -7.78 -20.78 -18.57
CA ARG A 25 -7.54 -19.39 -18.99
C ARG A 25 -6.39 -19.29 -19.99
N GLY A 26 -5.29 -19.99 -19.73
CA GLY A 26 -4.13 -20.04 -20.62
C GLY A 26 -4.48 -20.56 -22.02
N ASP A 27 -5.30 -21.60 -22.10
CA ASP A 27 -5.72 -22.20 -23.37
C ASP A 27 -6.67 -21.29 -24.15
N TRP A 28 -7.61 -20.63 -23.47
CA TRP A 28 -8.50 -19.64 -24.10
C TRP A 28 -7.76 -18.41 -24.61
N LYS A 29 -6.81 -17.88 -23.83
CA LYS A 29 -5.96 -16.75 -24.23
C LYS A 29 -5.15 -17.07 -25.48
N ARG A 30 -4.65 -18.30 -25.60
CA ARG A 30 -3.95 -18.77 -26.82
C ARG A 30 -4.89 -18.85 -28.02
N ARG A 31 -6.09 -19.41 -27.86
CA ARG A 31 -7.09 -19.53 -28.94
C ARG A 31 -7.53 -18.16 -29.47
N ILE A 32 -7.85 -17.22 -28.58
CA ILE A 32 -8.27 -15.87 -28.96
C ILE A 32 -7.14 -15.14 -29.72
N LYS A 33 -5.89 -15.23 -29.24
CA LYS A 33 -4.73 -14.66 -29.94
C LYS A 33 -4.52 -15.24 -31.33
N LEU A 34 -4.73 -16.54 -31.50
CA LEU A 34 -4.61 -17.19 -32.82
C LEU A 34 -5.67 -16.68 -33.80
N VAL A 35 -6.92 -16.54 -33.36
CA VAL A 35 -8.01 -16.02 -34.18
C VAL A 35 -7.76 -14.57 -34.58
N ILE A 36 -7.38 -13.71 -33.64
CA ILE A 36 -7.09 -12.29 -33.91
C ILE A 36 -5.93 -12.14 -34.90
N LYS A 37 -4.86 -12.94 -34.74
CA LYS A 37 -3.74 -12.97 -35.68
C LYS A 37 -4.16 -13.43 -37.07
N SER A 38 -5.04 -14.44 -37.17
CA SER A 38 -5.56 -14.92 -38.45
C SER A 38 -6.44 -13.89 -39.17
N MET A 39 -7.08 -13.00 -38.41
CA MET A 39 -7.88 -11.89 -38.94
C MET A 39 -7.04 -10.65 -39.28
N GLY A 40 -5.72 -10.68 -39.06
CA GLY A 40 -4.81 -9.58 -39.42
C GLY A 40 -4.77 -8.43 -38.41
N TYR A 41 -5.38 -8.58 -37.24
CA TYR A 41 -5.38 -7.56 -36.19
C TYR A 41 -4.25 -7.79 -35.18
N ARG A 42 -3.82 -6.72 -34.51
CA ARG A 42 -2.92 -6.77 -33.35
C ARG A 42 -3.71 -6.53 -32.07
N LEU A 43 -3.51 -7.40 -31.09
CA LEU A 43 -4.09 -7.25 -29.76
C LEU A 43 -3.12 -6.43 -28.91
N GLU A 44 -3.50 -5.20 -28.55
CA GLU A 44 -2.66 -4.30 -27.74
C GLU A 44 -2.61 -4.72 -26.27
N ASN A 45 -3.75 -5.12 -25.67
CA ASN A 45 -3.83 -5.66 -24.32
C ASN A 45 -4.97 -6.69 -24.20
N PHE A 46 -4.79 -7.72 -23.37
CA PHE A 46 -5.82 -8.74 -23.12
C PHE A 46 -6.40 -8.50 -21.74
N ASP A 47 -7.62 -7.97 -21.71
CA ASP A 47 -8.40 -7.82 -20.48
C ASP A 47 -8.78 -9.20 -19.95
N ASP A 48 -8.39 -9.42 -18.71
CA ASP A 48 -8.39 -10.69 -18.04
C ASP A 48 -9.67 -10.83 -17.15
N ASP A 49 -10.52 -9.79 -17.10
CA ASP A 49 -11.76 -9.68 -16.33
C ASP A 49 -12.88 -10.62 -16.80
N VAL A 50 -12.84 -11.06 -18.05
CA VAL A 50 -13.80 -12.03 -18.62
C VAL A 50 -13.82 -13.36 -17.86
N PHE A 51 -12.77 -13.66 -17.06
CA PHE A 51 -12.64 -14.89 -16.29
C PHE A 51 -12.97 -14.76 -14.79
N VAL A 52 -13.25 -13.55 -14.28
CA VAL A 52 -13.47 -13.24 -12.84
C VAL A 52 -14.50 -14.15 -12.15
N PRO A 53 -15.63 -14.52 -12.77
CA PRO A 53 -16.64 -15.35 -12.09
C PRO A 53 -16.21 -16.80 -11.82
N LEU A 54 -15.19 -17.31 -12.50
CA LEU A 54 -14.63 -18.65 -12.23
C LEU A 54 -13.90 -18.72 -10.88
N ASP A 55 -13.45 -17.60 -10.34
CA ASP A 55 -12.65 -17.54 -9.10
C ASP A 55 -13.49 -17.58 -7.80
N THR A 56 -14.82 -17.52 -7.88
CA THR A 56 -15.72 -17.32 -6.70
C THR A 56 -16.02 -18.57 -5.85
N THR A 57 -15.18 -19.62 -5.87
CA THR A 57 -15.32 -20.72 -4.90
C THR A 57 -14.72 -20.33 -3.54
N LYS A 58 -15.58 -19.69 -2.72
CA LYS A 58 -15.31 -19.13 -1.39
C LYS A 58 -14.62 -20.10 -0.39
N LYS A 59 -13.63 -19.57 0.36
CA LYS A 59 -13.24 -20.04 1.71
C LYS A 59 -13.43 -18.89 2.73
N PRO A 60 -13.64 -19.21 4.02
CA PRO A 60 -14.23 -18.29 5.00
C PRO A 60 -13.26 -17.19 5.45
N GLU A 61 -13.87 -16.06 5.80
CA GLU A 61 -13.25 -14.78 6.13
C GLU A 61 -12.36 -14.85 7.38
N SER A 62 -11.20 -14.23 7.30
CA SER A 62 -10.39 -13.79 8.44
C SER A 62 -10.19 -12.29 8.30
N PHE A 63 -10.37 -11.57 9.40
CA PHE A 63 -10.22 -10.12 9.45
C PHE A 63 -8.74 -9.76 9.21
N SER A 64 -8.49 -9.07 8.10
CA SER A 64 -7.18 -8.53 7.72
C SER A 64 -7.42 -7.18 7.05
N THR A 65 -6.59 -6.22 7.43
CA THR A 65 -6.43 -4.92 6.79
C THR A 65 -6.12 -5.13 5.31
N LYS A 66 -6.91 -4.48 4.44
CA LYS A 66 -6.82 -4.66 2.99
C LYS A 66 -5.53 -4.03 2.46
N SER A 67 -4.53 -4.87 2.17
CA SER A 67 -3.64 -4.65 1.03
C SER A 67 -3.95 -5.75 0.00
N THR A 68 -4.23 -5.33 -1.23
CA THR A 68 -4.54 -6.24 -2.35
C THR A 68 -3.22 -6.77 -2.92
N GLY A 69 -2.51 -7.57 -2.14
CA GLY A 69 -1.36 -8.35 -2.57
C GLY A 69 -1.37 -9.59 -1.70
N SER A 70 -1.43 -10.77 -2.31
CA SER A 70 -1.48 -12.05 -1.59
C SER A 70 -0.55 -12.01 -0.37
N ASN A 71 -1.09 -12.12 0.84
CA ASN A 71 -0.29 -12.26 2.06
C ASN A 71 0.81 -13.29 1.77
N TYR A 72 2.06 -12.84 1.64
CA TYR A 72 3.15 -13.69 1.14
C TYR A 72 3.35 -14.80 2.17
N LYS A 73 3.16 -16.04 1.74
CA LYS A 73 3.35 -17.17 2.65
C LYS A 73 4.85 -17.46 2.71
N LEU A 74 5.41 -17.27 3.90
CA LEU A 74 6.83 -17.54 4.14
C LEU A 74 7.16 -19.01 3.93
N SER A 75 8.30 -19.24 3.29
CA SER A 75 8.94 -20.55 3.23
C SER A 75 9.67 -20.87 4.54
N ASP A 76 9.96 -22.16 4.77
CA ASP A 76 10.65 -22.59 5.99
C ASP A 76 12.07 -22.02 6.10
N CYS A 77 12.76 -21.78 4.97
CA CYS A 77 14.08 -21.17 4.98
C CYS A 77 14.03 -19.68 5.37
N GLU A 78 13.01 -18.95 4.94
CA GLU A 78 12.81 -17.54 5.33
C GLU A 78 12.45 -17.42 6.80
N LYS A 79 11.54 -18.28 7.29
CA LYS A 79 11.23 -18.35 8.72
C LYS A 79 12.47 -18.59 9.57
N LYS A 80 13.37 -19.48 9.11
CA LYS A 80 14.64 -19.72 9.79
C LYS A 80 15.53 -18.47 9.77
N HIS A 81 15.63 -17.79 8.63
CA HIS A 81 16.41 -16.56 8.51
C HIS A 81 15.91 -15.46 9.46
N ILE A 82 14.59 -15.28 9.57
CA ILE A 82 13.96 -14.34 10.49
C ILE A 82 14.34 -14.69 11.94
N VAL A 83 14.21 -15.94 12.33
CA VAL A 83 14.58 -16.41 13.68
C VAL A 83 16.07 -16.21 13.96
N ASP A 84 16.93 -16.48 12.98
CA ASP A 84 18.37 -16.25 13.08
C ASP A 84 18.68 -14.76 13.27
N ASN A 85 17.91 -13.85 12.65
CA ASN A 85 18.07 -12.41 12.87
C ASN A 85 17.71 -12.01 14.30
N PHE A 86 16.60 -12.52 14.86
CA PHE A 86 16.26 -12.29 16.28
C PHE A 86 17.32 -12.87 17.23
N ASN A 87 17.95 -14.00 16.88
CA ASN A 87 19.00 -14.60 17.72
C ASN A 87 20.34 -13.83 17.68
N LYS A 88 20.55 -12.95 16.69
CA LYS A 88 21.75 -12.10 16.63
C LYS A 88 21.70 -10.96 17.64
N VAL A 89 20.52 -10.60 18.14
CA VAL A 89 20.36 -9.56 19.16
C VAL A 89 21.00 -10.04 20.47
N PRO A 90 22.05 -9.37 20.98
CA PRO A 90 22.70 -9.75 22.21
C PRO A 90 21.74 -9.70 23.40
N THR A 91 21.82 -10.66 24.32
CA THR A 91 20.94 -10.69 25.51
C THR A 91 21.05 -9.42 26.35
N THR A 92 22.20 -8.75 26.33
CA THR A 92 22.47 -7.49 27.05
C THR A 92 21.82 -6.26 26.42
N GLU A 93 21.42 -6.35 25.16
CA GLU A 93 20.83 -5.26 24.37
C GLU A 93 19.33 -5.47 24.13
N LYS A 94 18.75 -6.56 24.66
CA LYS A 94 17.31 -6.81 24.58
C LYS A 94 16.54 -5.70 25.25
N TRP A 95 15.43 -5.32 24.64
CA TRP A 95 14.50 -4.37 25.21
C TRP A 95 13.66 -5.06 26.29
N ILE A 96 14.01 -4.79 27.55
CA ILE A 96 13.30 -5.31 28.72
C ILE A 96 12.35 -4.24 29.25
N LEU A 97 11.07 -4.58 29.35
CA LEU A 97 10.04 -3.74 29.96
C LEU A 97 10.16 -3.73 31.49
N SER A 98 9.50 -2.77 32.13
CA SER A 98 9.43 -2.65 33.59
C SER A 98 8.83 -3.89 34.27
N THR A 99 8.04 -4.68 33.54
CA THR A 99 7.50 -5.97 33.99
C THR A 99 8.53 -7.11 33.98
N GLY A 100 9.73 -6.87 33.44
CA GLY A 100 10.77 -7.88 33.20
C GLY A 100 10.58 -8.68 31.92
N LYS A 101 9.52 -8.40 31.14
CA LYS A 101 9.26 -9.04 29.84
C LYS A 101 10.20 -8.48 28.78
N ALA A 102 10.84 -9.35 28.01
CA ALA A 102 11.67 -8.96 26.87
C ALA A 102 10.81 -8.79 25.61
N VAL A 103 10.75 -7.58 25.06
CA VAL A 103 9.96 -7.24 23.85
C VAL A 103 10.45 -8.08 22.66
N ASP A 104 11.76 -8.19 22.47
CA ASP A 104 12.35 -8.96 21.37
C ASP A 104 11.93 -10.43 21.37
N ASP A 105 11.82 -11.04 22.57
CA ASP A 105 11.43 -12.45 22.68
C ASP A 105 9.95 -12.64 22.34
N VAL A 106 9.10 -11.67 22.70
CA VAL A 106 7.68 -11.67 22.33
C VAL A 106 7.51 -11.47 20.82
N MET A 107 8.23 -10.52 20.22
CA MET A 107 8.25 -10.31 18.77
C MET A 107 8.73 -11.55 18.02
N LYS A 108 9.78 -12.20 18.52
CA LYS A 108 10.29 -13.45 17.96
C LYS A 108 9.24 -14.57 17.98
N ASN A 109 8.50 -14.71 19.08
CA ASN A 109 7.43 -15.70 19.16
C ASN A 109 6.32 -15.42 18.13
N LEU A 110 5.87 -14.18 18.02
CA LEU A 110 4.88 -13.80 17.01
C LEU A 110 5.42 -14.04 15.58
N ALA A 111 6.68 -13.72 15.33
CA ALA A 111 7.33 -13.96 14.04
C ALA A 111 7.32 -15.45 13.66
N GLN A 112 7.51 -16.35 14.63
CA GLN A 112 7.47 -17.81 14.42
C GLN A 112 6.05 -18.32 14.15
N GLU A 113 5.07 -17.82 14.90
CA GLU A 113 3.65 -18.18 14.77
C GLU A 113 3.04 -17.67 13.45
N SER A 114 3.55 -16.55 12.93
CA SER A 114 3.08 -15.94 11.69
C SER A 114 3.33 -16.84 10.48
N VAL A 115 2.27 -17.20 9.77
CA VAL A 115 2.33 -18.00 8.53
C VAL A 115 2.60 -17.12 7.31
N TYR A 116 2.12 -15.89 7.38
CA TYR A 116 2.26 -14.88 6.34
C TYR A 116 3.23 -13.80 6.78
N GLU A 117 3.80 -13.10 5.80
CA GLU A 117 4.62 -11.93 6.03
C GLU A 117 3.91 -10.92 6.93
N HIS A 118 4.65 -10.43 7.93
CA HIS A 118 4.18 -9.48 8.92
C HIS A 118 5.33 -8.53 9.27
N PRO A 119 5.09 -7.23 9.57
CA PRO A 119 6.16 -6.26 9.87
C PRO A 119 7.16 -6.72 10.95
N VAL A 120 6.70 -7.55 11.89
CA VAL A 120 7.54 -8.19 12.92
C VAL A 120 8.74 -8.96 12.34
N HIS A 121 8.64 -9.50 11.13
CA HIS A 121 9.73 -10.23 10.46
C HIS A 121 10.93 -9.34 10.13
N SER A 122 10.68 -8.04 9.99
CA SER A 122 11.70 -7.00 9.82
C SER A 122 12.03 -6.28 11.13
N MET A 123 11.68 -6.86 12.29
CA MET A 123 11.83 -6.26 13.63
C MET A 123 11.09 -4.93 13.79
N ILE A 124 10.02 -4.71 13.01
CA ILE A 124 9.17 -3.53 13.14
C ILE A 124 8.06 -3.83 14.13
N LEU A 125 7.92 -2.97 15.14
CA LEU A 125 6.91 -3.03 16.18
C LEU A 125 6.02 -1.79 16.09
N ASP A 126 4.75 -1.97 15.74
CA ASP A 126 3.73 -0.94 15.84
C ASP A 126 2.85 -1.23 17.07
N PRO A 127 2.95 -0.48 18.19
CA PRO A 127 2.16 -0.73 19.40
C PRO A 127 0.65 -0.44 19.24
N ASP A 128 0.21 0.13 18.11
CA ASP A 128 -1.20 0.32 17.79
C ASP A 128 -1.79 -0.85 16.99
N ASP A 129 -0.97 -1.76 16.44
CA ASP A 129 -1.46 -2.94 15.75
C ASP A 129 -2.25 -3.84 16.73
N PRO A 130 -3.51 -4.19 16.42
CA PRO A 130 -4.36 -5.02 17.27
C PRO A 130 -3.76 -6.36 17.68
N VAL A 131 -2.83 -6.93 16.89
CA VAL A 131 -2.17 -8.20 17.20
C VAL A 131 -1.47 -8.14 18.56
N TRP A 132 -0.85 -7.02 18.90
CA TRP A 132 -0.06 -6.87 20.13
C TRP A 132 -0.88 -6.83 21.41
N LYS A 133 -2.17 -6.51 21.32
CA LYS A 133 -3.09 -6.53 22.48
C LYS A 133 -3.24 -7.92 23.10
N ASN A 134 -2.91 -8.97 22.35
CA ASN A 134 -2.91 -10.35 22.85
C ASN A 134 -1.58 -10.76 23.49
N HIS A 135 -0.49 -10.00 23.28
CA HIS A 135 0.86 -10.34 23.72
C HIS A 135 1.38 -9.43 24.85
N PHE A 136 0.90 -8.19 24.90
CA PHE A 136 1.27 -7.18 25.88
C PHE A 136 0.05 -6.67 26.64
N THR A 137 0.26 -6.24 27.89
CA THR A 137 -0.77 -5.51 28.64
C THR A 137 -0.86 -4.07 28.16
N ASN A 138 -1.93 -3.36 28.50
CA ASN A 138 -2.08 -1.94 28.15
C ASN A 138 -0.94 -1.08 28.74
N ASP A 139 -0.48 -1.40 29.95
CA ASP A 139 0.63 -0.69 30.59
C ASP A 139 1.96 -0.96 29.87
N GLU A 140 2.21 -2.21 29.46
CA GLU A 140 3.37 -2.58 28.65
C GLU A 140 3.35 -1.88 27.27
N LEU A 141 2.18 -1.80 26.62
CA LEU A 141 2.04 -1.08 25.36
C LEU A 141 2.26 0.43 25.52
N ASN A 142 1.84 1.02 26.65
CA ASN A 142 2.10 2.43 26.94
C ASN A 142 3.59 2.69 27.21
N GLU A 143 4.28 1.77 27.89
CA GLU A 143 5.74 1.83 28.06
C GLU A 143 6.44 1.74 26.70
N ILE A 144 6.02 0.83 25.83
CA ILE A 144 6.54 0.69 24.46
C ILE A 144 6.36 1.98 23.66
N ARG A 145 5.17 2.60 23.73
CA ARG A 145 4.88 3.88 23.05
C ARG A 145 5.75 5.02 23.53
N SER A 146 6.11 5.03 24.81
CA SER A 146 6.85 6.13 25.43
C SER A 146 8.37 5.95 25.39
N PHE A 147 8.84 4.78 24.95
CA PHE A 147 10.26 4.46 24.90
C PHE A 147 10.99 5.25 23.82
N HIS A 148 12.00 6.02 24.23
CA HIS A 148 12.78 6.89 23.36
C HIS A 148 11.96 7.76 22.40
N LEU A 149 10.79 8.23 22.84
CA LEU A 149 10.04 9.23 22.09
C LEU A 149 10.94 10.43 21.82
N THR A 150 11.36 10.57 20.58
CA THR A 150 12.01 11.77 20.11
C THR A 150 10.90 12.79 19.91
N PRO A 151 10.91 13.91 20.65
CA PRO A 151 9.90 14.94 20.42
C PRO A 151 10.05 15.39 18.97
N LEU A 152 8.95 15.33 18.22
CA LEU A 152 8.92 15.93 16.90
C LEU A 152 9.22 17.43 17.06
N PRO A 153 10.08 18.01 16.20
CA PRO A 153 10.28 19.45 16.23
C PRO A 153 8.94 20.14 15.96
N ASN A 154 8.68 21.22 16.70
CA ASN A 154 7.53 22.06 16.40
C ASN A 154 7.68 22.64 15.00
N ILE A 155 6.56 22.76 14.29
CA ILE A 155 6.53 23.43 12.99
C ILE A 155 6.91 24.90 13.22
N PRO A 156 7.89 25.44 12.47
CA PRO A 156 8.22 26.86 12.51
C PRO A 156 6.97 27.74 12.25
N ASN A 157 6.83 28.84 12.99
CA ASN A 157 5.64 29.69 12.96
C ASN A 157 5.40 30.34 11.58
N ASP A 158 6.46 30.63 10.84
CA ASP A 158 6.40 31.08 9.45
C ASP A 158 5.78 30.02 8.52
N ILE A 159 6.15 28.75 8.70
CA ILE A 159 5.53 27.62 7.98
C ILE A 159 4.07 27.46 8.39
N GLU A 160 3.77 27.50 9.68
CA GLU A 160 2.40 27.36 10.19
C GLU A 160 1.47 28.47 9.63
N GLN A 161 1.93 29.73 9.65
CA GLN A 161 1.21 30.85 9.04
C GLN A 161 1.05 30.68 7.53
N TYR A 162 2.09 30.16 6.84
CA TYR A 162 2.03 29.93 5.41
C TYR A 162 1.18 28.71 5.03
N LEU A 163 1.00 27.73 5.90
CA LEU A 163 0.03 26.65 5.68
C LEU A 163 -1.41 27.14 5.93
N ALA A 164 -1.61 28.01 6.92
CA ALA A 164 -2.92 28.56 7.25
C ALA A 164 -3.57 29.33 6.08
N ILE A 165 -2.79 29.96 5.19
CA ILE A 165 -3.35 30.61 3.99
C ILE A 165 -3.96 29.62 2.98
N TYR A 166 -3.63 28.33 3.09
CA TYR A 166 -4.19 27.26 2.25
C TYR A 166 -5.40 26.58 2.89
N GLU A 167 -5.73 26.87 4.14
CA GLU A 167 -6.88 26.30 4.86
C GLU A 167 -8.24 26.93 4.47
N GLU A 168 -8.29 27.72 3.39
CA GLU A 168 -9.54 28.25 2.86
C GLU A 168 -10.40 27.16 2.18
N ASP A 169 -11.72 27.36 2.18
CA ASP A 169 -12.66 26.51 1.44
C ASP A 169 -12.56 26.76 -0.07
N TRP A 170 -11.63 26.07 -0.73
CA TRP A 170 -11.45 26.11 -2.18
C TRP A 170 -12.63 25.45 -2.90
N LYS A 171 -13.22 26.09 -3.91
CA LYS A 171 -14.35 25.52 -4.65
C LYS A 171 -13.94 24.48 -5.68
N SER A 172 -12.67 24.47 -6.07
CA SER A 172 -12.09 23.48 -6.98
C SER A 172 -10.57 23.42 -6.83
N ALA A 173 -9.99 22.29 -7.21
CA ALA A 173 -8.53 22.15 -7.27
C ALA A 173 -7.88 23.18 -8.20
N LYS A 174 -8.59 23.64 -9.25
CA LYS A 174 -8.09 24.69 -10.15
C LYS A 174 -7.94 26.05 -9.47
N GLU A 175 -8.79 26.38 -8.50
CA GLU A 175 -8.66 27.61 -7.71
C GLU A 175 -7.44 27.52 -6.77
N LEU A 176 -7.30 26.39 -6.07
CA LEU A 176 -6.13 26.11 -5.22
C LEU A 176 -4.83 26.17 -6.02
N TYR A 177 -4.78 25.57 -7.22
CA TYR A 177 -3.61 25.60 -8.08
C TYR A 177 -3.23 27.04 -8.45
N LYS A 178 -4.20 27.86 -8.89
CA LYS A 178 -3.94 29.25 -9.28
C LYS A 178 -3.44 30.08 -8.10
N PHE A 179 -4.07 29.91 -6.94
CA PHE A 179 -3.64 30.57 -5.73
C PHE A 179 -2.20 30.21 -5.37
N ALA A 180 -1.84 28.93 -5.45
CA ALA A 180 -0.47 28.47 -5.23
C ALA A 180 0.51 29.02 -6.28
N ASP A 181 0.17 28.97 -7.57
CA ASP A 181 1.01 29.47 -8.68
C ASP A 181 1.30 30.99 -8.57
N ASP A 182 0.34 31.75 -8.04
CA ASP A 182 0.50 33.19 -7.79
C ASP A 182 1.49 33.51 -6.65
N GLN A 183 1.80 32.54 -5.76
CA GLN A 183 2.78 32.73 -4.69
C GLN A 183 4.21 32.71 -5.25
N LYS A 184 4.98 33.75 -4.92
CA LYS A 184 6.38 33.88 -5.34
C LYS A 184 7.30 33.85 -4.13
N HIS A 185 8.16 32.84 -4.10
CA HIS A 185 9.18 32.64 -3.07
C HIS A 185 10.55 32.53 -3.71
N ASP A 186 11.56 33.08 -3.04
CA ASP A 186 12.94 32.91 -3.48
C ASP A 186 13.34 31.42 -3.46
N PRO A 187 13.91 30.87 -4.53
CA PRO A 187 14.23 29.45 -4.61
C PRO A 187 15.35 28.98 -3.68
N VAL A 188 16.12 29.91 -3.08
CA VAL A 188 17.25 29.60 -2.20
C VAL A 188 16.95 30.07 -0.77
N ASP A 189 16.52 31.32 -0.60
CA ASP A 189 16.30 31.92 0.72
C ASP A 189 14.98 31.44 1.36
N GLU A 190 13.96 31.15 0.54
CA GLU A 190 12.61 30.73 0.96
C GLU A 190 12.26 29.33 0.41
N PHE A 191 13.27 28.46 0.31
CA PHE A 191 13.14 27.13 -0.29
C PHE A 191 11.97 26.31 0.27
N HIS A 192 11.75 26.35 1.59
CA HIS A 192 10.67 25.61 2.24
C HIS A 192 9.29 26.12 1.83
N LEU A 193 9.09 27.44 1.69
CA LEU A 193 7.83 28.03 1.20
C LEU A 193 7.59 27.70 -0.27
N LYS A 194 8.66 27.75 -1.08
CA LYS A 194 8.63 27.28 -2.48
C LYS A 194 8.19 25.82 -2.57
N TRP A 195 8.74 24.95 -1.71
CA TRP A 195 8.42 23.53 -1.70
C TRP A 195 6.96 23.27 -1.28
N ILE A 196 6.46 23.99 -0.27
CA ILE A 196 5.04 23.92 0.15
C ILE A 196 4.13 24.32 -1.01
N ARG A 197 4.43 25.44 -1.67
CA ARG A 197 3.70 25.90 -2.86
C ARG A 197 3.66 24.83 -3.96
N GLU A 198 4.82 24.29 -4.32
CA GLU A 198 4.92 23.24 -5.35
C GLU A 198 4.12 21.99 -4.97
N SER A 199 4.12 21.61 -3.68
CA SER A 199 3.34 20.49 -3.17
C SER A 199 1.84 20.69 -3.36
N PHE A 200 1.31 21.87 -3.02
CA PHE A 200 -0.12 22.19 -3.24
C PHE A 200 -0.49 22.24 -4.73
N MET A 201 0.39 22.75 -5.59
CA MET A 201 0.17 22.73 -7.04
C MET A 201 0.04 21.30 -7.57
N ARG A 202 0.98 20.42 -7.19
CA ARG A 202 0.95 19.00 -7.62
C ARG A 202 -0.24 18.25 -7.05
N ALA A 203 -0.59 18.49 -5.79
CA ALA A 203 -1.79 17.92 -5.19
C ALA A 203 -3.06 18.35 -5.93
N ALA A 204 -3.14 19.62 -6.35
CA ALA A 204 -4.28 20.12 -7.13
C ALA A 204 -4.37 19.53 -8.54
N GLU A 205 -3.24 19.29 -9.21
CA GLU A 205 -3.19 18.69 -10.55
C GLU A 205 -3.82 17.30 -10.60
N LEU A 206 -3.76 16.54 -9.50
CA LEU A 206 -4.39 15.21 -9.39
C LEU A 206 -5.90 15.24 -9.65
N PHE A 207 -6.55 16.38 -9.44
CA PHE A 207 -8.01 16.56 -9.57
C PHE A 207 -8.40 17.35 -10.83
N PHE A 208 -7.49 17.57 -11.79
CA PHE A 208 -7.81 18.32 -13.01
C PHE A 208 -8.63 17.53 -14.01
N TYR A 209 -8.55 16.20 -13.97
CA TYR A 209 -9.22 15.31 -14.93
C TYR A 209 -10.51 14.70 -14.39
N ASP A 210 -10.56 14.45 -13.08
CA ASP A 210 -11.73 13.93 -12.37
C ASP A 210 -11.78 14.57 -10.97
N ASP A 211 -12.98 14.91 -10.50
CA ASP A 211 -13.22 15.40 -9.14
C ASP A 211 -13.02 14.27 -8.10
N THR A 212 -12.85 13.02 -8.57
CA THR A 212 -12.61 11.83 -7.75
C THR A 212 -11.31 11.14 -8.13
N LEU A 213 -10.46 10.89 -7.12
CA LEU A 213 -9.21 10.16 -7.29
C LEU A 213 -9.44 8.67 -7.02
N THR A 214 -9.50 7.85 -8.07
CA THR A 214 -9.65 6.39 -7.93
C THR A 214 -8.28 5.74 -7.70
N LEU A 215 -7.93 5.50 -6.44
CA LEU A 215 -6.64 4.91 -6.04
C LEU A 215 -6.63 3.38 -5.96
N ASN A 216 -7.77 2.72 -6.21
CA ASN A 216 -7.93 1.28 -5.99
C ASN A 216 -7.06 0.41 -6.90
N ASP A 217 -6.62 0.94 -8.04
CA ASP A 217 -5.85 0.20 -9.04
C ASP A 217 -4.35 0.50 -8.98
N TYR A 218 -3.92 1.42 -8.11
CA TYR A 218 -2.50 1.78 -7.94
C TYR A 218 -1.83 0.82 -6.97
N SER A 219 -0.67 0.28 -7.35
CA SER A 219 0.22 -0.35 -6.37
C SER A 219 0.87 0.71 -5.47
N GLU A 220 1.44 0.31 -4.33
CA GLU A 220 2.16 1.23 -3.45
C GLU A 220 3.30 1.97 -4.18
N SER A 221 3.97 1.29 -5.13
CA SER A 221 4.99 1.89 -5.97
C SER A 221 4.40 2.95 -6.90
N ASP A 222 3.23 2.68 -7.49
CA ASP A 222 2.56 3.65 -8.36
C ASP A 222 2.07 4.86 -7.56
N LEU A 223 1.58 4.64 -6.33
CA LEU A 223 1.25 5.73 -5.41
C LEU A 223 2.47 6.59 -5.11
N LEU A 224 3.62 6.00 -4.80
CA LEU A 224 4.84 6.76 -4.48
C LEU A 224 5.40 7.51 -5.69
N HIS A 225 5.38 6.91 -6.88
CA HIS A 225 6.01 7.50 -8.07
C HIS A 225 5.09 8.41 -8.87
N GLU A 226 3.79 8.15 -8.89
CA GLU A 226 2.84 8.88 -9.74
C GLU A 226 2.02 9.88 -8.93
N VAL A 227 1.54 9.49 -7.74
CA VAL A 227 0.64 10.33 -6.92
C VAL A 227 1.40 11.18 -5.91
N TRP A 228 2.31 10.58 -5.15
CA TRP A 228 3.04 11.20 -4.03
C TRP A 228 4.47 11.62 -4.39
N SER A 229 4.79 11.72 -5.67
CA SER A 229 6.13 12.11 -6.14
C SER A 229 6.62 13.42 -5.50
N PHE A 230 5.71 14.34 -5.16
CA PHE A 230 6.05 15.60 -4.50
C PHE A 230 6.52 15.45 -3.03
N VAL A 231 6.15 14.35 -2.36
CA VAL A 231 6.59 14.04 -0.97
C VAL A 231 7.97 13.38 -0.96
N CYS A 232 8.31 12.63 -2.00
CA CYS A 232 9.52 11.80 -2.05
C CYS A 232 10.71 12.42 -2.81
N ILE A 233 10.59 13.65 -3.32
CA ILE A 233 11.71 14.41 -3.89
C ILE A 233 12.38 15.19 -2.74
N GLY A 234 13.26 14.51 -2.03
CA GLY A 234 14.13 15.05 -0.98
C GLY A 234 15.43 14.27 -0.91
#